data_AF-A0A0Q6VCF8-F1
#
_entry.id   AF-A0A0Q6VCF8-F1
#
_cell.length_a   1.000
_cell.length_b   1.000
_cell.length_c   1.000
_cell.angle_alpha   90.00
_cell.angle_beta   90.00
_cell.angle_gamma   90.00
#
_symmetry.space_group_name_H-M   'P 1'
#
loop_
_entity.id
_entity.type
_entity.pdbx_description
1 polymer ?
#
loop_
_entity_poly.entity_id
_entity_poly.type
_entity_poly.pdbx_seq_one_letter_code
_entity_poly.pdbx_strand_id
1 'polypeptide(L)'
;MEGSKTIAQMSVRERRDILDAVAETLEVSAREALVEGNRNFAANSQNLAVIIRGSADELASANLRAAEILLQQAMTLIEQFRLRDPSRPESVTLH
;
A
#
# COMPACT_ATOMS: atom_id res chain seq x y z
N MET A 1 -17.49 -10.57 16.59
CA MET A 1 -16.94 -9.55 15.66
C MET A 1 -15.53 -9.27 16.14
N GLU A 2 -14.51 -9.87 15.50
CA GLU A 2 -13.14 -9.43 15.74
C GLU A 2 -13.02 -8.01 15.21
N GLY A 3 -12.88 -7.04 16.12
CA GLY A 3 -12.58 -5.67 15.74
C GLY A 3 -11.25 -5.65 15.00
N SER A 4 -11.14 -4.83 13.95
CA SER A 4 -9.90 -4.60 13.23
C SER A 4 -8.79 -4.25 14.24
N LYS A 5 -7.80 -5.14 14.36
CA LYS A 5 -6.61 -4.88 15.19
C LYS A 5 -5.93 -3.62 14.66
N THR A 6 -5.59 -2.70 15.55
CA THR A 6 -4.68 -1.60 15.20
C THR A 6 -3.28 -2.16 14.96
N ILE A 7 -2.44 -1.46 14.20
CA ILE A 7 -1.07 -1.91 13.93
C ILE A 7 -0.30 -2.20 15.23
N ALA A 8 -0.59 -1.48 16.31
CA ALA A 8 0.00 -1.67 17.63
C ALA A 8 -0.40 -3.03 18.27
N GLN A 9 -1.59 -3.54 17.97
CA GLN A 9 -2.10 -4.83 18.46
C GLN A 9 -1.64 -6.04 17.63
N MET A 10 -1.02 -5.80 16.47
CA MET A 10 -0.52 -6.84 15.58
C MET A 10 0.85 -7.33 16.03
N SER A 11 1.16 -8.59 15.78
CA SER A 11 2.53 -9.11 15.90
C SER A 11 3.44 -8.51 14.83
N VAL A 12 4.75 -8.54 15.07
CA VAL A 12 5.76 -8.09 14.08
C VAL A 12 5.59 -8.81 12.73
N ARG A 13 5.24 -10.11 12.75
CA ARG A 13 4.96 -10.88 11.52
C ARG A 13 3.75 -10.34 10.78
N GLU A 14 2.61 -10.21 11.46
CA GLU A 14 1.39 -9.68 10.84
C GLU A 14 1.61 -8.26 10.28
N ARG A 15 2.39 -7.42 10.96
CA ARG A 15 2.74 -6.07 10.46
C ARG A 15 3.58 -6.13 9.19
N ARG A 16 4.57 -7.04 9.15
CA ARG A 16 5.41 -7.25 7.96
C ARG A 16 4.57 -7.72 6.78
N ASP A 17 3.67 -8.67 7.01
CA ASP A 17 2.78 -9.19 5.98
C ASP A 17 1.91 -8.07 5.38
N ILE A 18 1.39 -7.16 6.21
CA ILE A 18 0.66 -5.98 5.73
C ILE A 18 1.57 -5.04 4.92
N LEU A 19 2.76 -4.72 5.40
CA LEU A 19 3.69 -3.83 4.71
C LEU A 19 4.08 -4.40 3.33
N ASP A 20 4.35 -5.71 3.26
CA ASP A 20 4.66 -6.41 2.02
C ASP A 20 3.46 -6.41 1.05
N ALA A 21 2.25 -6.70 1.54
CA ALA A 21 1.03 -6.66 0.72
C ALA A 21 0.73 -5.26 0.16
N VAL A 22 0.95 -4.21 0.96
CA VAL A 22 0.77 -2.83 0.51
C VAL A 22 1.83 -2.43 -0.52
N ALA A 23 3.10 -2.80 -0.32
CA ALA A 23 4.14 -2.55 -1.30
C ALA A 23 3.86 -3.25 -2.63
N GLU A 24 3.41 -4.51 -2.60
CA GLU A 24 2.99 -5.24 -3.81
C GLU A 24 1.82 -4.53 -4.52
N THR A 25 0.81 -4.10 -3.77
CA THR A 25 -0.35 -3.39 -4.33
C THR A 25 0.06 -2.08 -5.02
N LEU A 26 0.99 -1.34 -4.42
CA LEU A 26 1.55 -0.12 -5.00
C LEU A 26 2.34 -0.40 -6.28
N GLU A 27 3.11 -1.48 -6.34
CA GLU A 27 3.85 -1.89 -7.54
C GLU A 27 2.91 -2.30 -8.68
N VAL A 28 1.85 -3.04 -8.37
CA VAL A 28 0.80 -3.40 -9.34
C VAL A 28 0.13 -2.14 -9.88
N SER A 29 -0.32 -1.26 -8.97
CA SER A 29 -0.99 -0.01 -9.34
C SER A 29 -0.08 0.91 -10.14
N ALA A 30 1.22 0.93 -9.84
CA ALA A 30 2.20 1.71 -10.59
C ALA A 30 2.33 1.23 -12.05
N ARG A 31 2.35 -0.08 -12.26
CA ARG A 31 2.42 -0.67 -13.62
C ARG A 31 1.14 -0.37 -14.41
N GLU A 32 -0.03 -0.52 -13.79
CA GLU A 32 -1.32 -0.19 -14.41
C GLU A 32 -1.35 1.28 -14.86
N ALA A 33 -1.02 2.19 -13.93
CA ALA A 33 -1.02 3.62 -14.21
C ALA A 33 -0.01 4.03 -15.29
N LEU A 34 1.13 3.33 -15.39
CA LEU A 34 2.10 3.59 -16.45
C LEU A 34 1.54 3.22 -17.82
N VAL A 35 0.81 2.10 -17.92
CA VAL A 35 0.12 1.67 -19.15
C VAL A 35 -0.94 2.68 -19.56
N GLU A 36 -1.65 3.26 -18.60
CA GLU A 36 -2.66 4.32 -18.81
C GLU A 36 -2.05 5.71 -19.07
N GLY A 37 -0.72 5.85 -19.03
CA GLY A 37 -0.01 7.11 -19.26
C GLY A 37 0.05 8.04 -18.04
N ASN A 38 -0.46 7.62 -16.87
CA ASN A 38 -0.38 8.36 -15.62
C ASN A 38 0.98 8.17 -14.92
N ARG A 39 2.01 8.75 -15.55
CA ARG A 39 3.42 8.64 -15.12
C ARG A 39 3.68 9.14 -13.70
N ASN A 40 2.98 10.18 -13.25
CA ASN A 40 3.17 10.74 -11.93
C ASN A 40 2.69 9.79 -10.83
N PHE A 41 1.52 9.19 -11.02
CA PHE A 41 1.02 8.18 -10.08
C PHE A 41 1.90 6.94 -10.06
N ALA A 42 2.36 6.48 -11.23
CA ALA A 42 3.26 5.35 -11.34
C ALA A 42 4.56 5.58 -10.55
N ALA A 43 5.22 6.72 -10.77
CA ALA A 43 6.46 7.07 -10.07
C ALA A 43 6.25 7.18 -8.55
N ASN A 44 5.19 7.84 -8.10
CA ASN A 44 4.90 8.01 -6.68
C ASN A 44 4.62 6.67 -5.99
N SER A 45 3.81 5.81 -6.63
CA SER A 45 3.46 4.49 -6.09
C SER A 45 4.69 3.59 -6.01
N GLN A 46 5.54 3.61 -7.05
CA GLN A 46 6.76 2.81 -7.07
C GLN A 46 7.78 3.29 -6.03
N ASN A 47 7.97 4.60 -5.89
CA ASN A 47 8.84 5.14 -4.84
C ASN A 47 8.37 4.73 -3.45
N LEU A 48 7.07 4.80 -3.18
CA LEU A 48 6.53 4.44 -1.88
C LEU A 48 6.67 2.93 -1.59
N ALA A 49 6.46 2.08 -2.60
CA ALA A 49 6.69 0.63 -2.47
C ALA A 49 8.15 0.30 -2.14
N VAL A 50 9.10 0.95 -2.82
CA VAL A 50 10.54 0.77 -2.57
C VAL A 50 10.91 1.17 -1.14
N ILE A 51 10.38 2.30 -0.65
CA ILE A 51 10.61 2.75 0.74
C ILE A 51 10.06 1.73 1.74
N ILE A 52 8.84 1.25 1.52
CA ILE A 52 8.20 0.28 2.43
C ILE A 52 9.00 -1.02 2.47
N ARG A 53 9.37 -1.61 1.33
CA ARG A 53 10.17 -2.85 1.30
C ARG A 53 11.56 -2.66 1.91
N GLY A 54 12.23 -1.55 1.59
CA GLY A 54 13.57 -1.25 2.09
C GLY A 54 13.63 -1.11 3.61
N SER A 55 12.52 -0.71 4.24
CA SER A 55 12.42 -0.48 5.69
C SER A 55 11.49 -1.47 6.40
N ALA A 56 10.99 -2.51 5.74
CA ALA A 56 9.90 -3.36 6.28
C ALA A 56 10.22 -3.98 7.65
N ASP A 57 11.45 -4.46 7.85
CA ASP A 57 11.90 -5.03 9.12
C ASP A 57 11.93 -4.00 10.26
N GLU A 58 12.42 -2.78 9.98
CA GLU A 58 12.47 -1.68 10.94
C GLU A 58 11.05 -1.16 11.27
N LEU A 59 10.22 -1.00 10.25
CA LEU A 59 8.84 -0.52 10.37
C LEU A 59 7.98 -1.49 11.19
N ALA A 60 8.15 -2.81 11.00
CA ALA A 60 7.38 -3.83 11.70
C ALA A 60 7.79 -4.00 13.19
N SER A 61 9.06 -3.76 13.51
CA SER A 61 9.65 -4.09 14.82
C SER A 61 9.91 -2.88 15.71
N ALA A 62 10.36 -1.75 15.16
CA ALA A 62 10.92 -0.65 15.92
C ALA A 62 10.22 0.69 15.67
N ASN A 63 9.65 0.91 14.48
CA ASN A 63 9.10 2.21 14.09
C ASN A 63 7.65 2.14 13.60
N LEU A 64 6.75 1.76 14.52
CA LEU A 64 5.32 1.61 14.22
C LEU A 64 4.67 2.90 13.76
N ARG A 65 5.12 4.06 14.25
CA ARG A 65 4.55 5.34 13.84
C ARG A 65 4.88 5.66 12.38
N ALA A 66 6.11 5.39 11.95
CA ALA A 66 6.47 5.51 10.54
C ALA A 66 5.68 4.52 9.68
N ALA A 67 5.48 3.29 10.17
CA ALA A 67 4.67 2.28 9.49
C ALA A 67 3.23 2.76 9.27
N GLU A 68 2.58 3.33 10.30
CA GLU A 68 1.25 3.93 10.17
C GLU A 68 1.18 5.01 9.10
N ILE A 69 2.13 5.95 9.13
CA ILE A 69 2.15 7.08 8.20
C ILE A 69 2.30 6.58 6.76
N LEU A 70 3.22 5.65 6.51
CA LEU A 70 3.45 5.09 5.18
C LEU A 70 2.22 4.31 4.68
N LEU A 71 1.56 3.54 5.55
CA LEU A 71 0.32 2.84 5.20
C LEU A 71 -0.81 3.83 4.87
N GLN A 72 -0.96 4.90 5.65
CA GLN A 72 -1.95 5.95 5.38
C GLN A 72 -1.68 6.67 4.05
N GLN A 73 -0.41 6.96 3.75
CA GLN A 73 -0.01 7.53 2.47
C GLN A 73 -0.32 6.59 1.30
N ALA A 74 -0.01 5.30 1.45
CA ALA A 74 -0.28 4.29 0.43
C ALA A 74 -1.79 4.19 0.13
N MET A 75 -2.62 4.10 1.17
CA MET A 75 -4.07 4.07 1.01
C MET A 75 -4.60 5.34 0.34
N THR A 76 -4.10 6.51 0.75
CA THR A 76 -4.50 7.80 0.13
C THR A 76 -4.15 7.83 -1.35
N LEU A 77 -2.95 7.36 -1.71
CA LEU A 77 -2.48 7.33 -3.08
C LEU A 77 -3.37 6.39 -3.92
N ILE A 78 -3.57 5.15 -3.47
CA ILE A 78 -4.42 4.16 -4.13
C ILE A 78 -5.84 4.70 -4.33
N GLU A 79 -6.42 5.33 -3.30
CA GLU A 79 -7.77 5.89 -3.38
C GLU A 79 -7.87 7.02 -4.42
N GLN A 80 -6.89 7.92 -4.46
CA GLN A 80 -6.83 9.00 -5.46
C GLN A 80 -6.76 8.48 -6.90
N PHE A 81 -6.15 7.31 -7.12
CA PHE A 81 -6.12 6.67 -8.43
C PHE A 81 -7.46 6.05 -8.80
N ARG A 82 -8.10 5.35 -7.86
CA ARG A 82 -9.45 4.78 -8.07
C ARG A 82 -10.48 5.86 -8.37
N LEU A 83 -10.45 6.98 -7.66
CA LEU A 83 -11.40 8.09 -7.86
C LEU A 83 -11.20 8.85 -9.18
N ARG A 84 -10.03 8.76 -9.80
CA ARG A 84 -9.75 9.38 -11.11
C ARG A 84 -10.34 8.59 -12.29
N ASP A 85 -10.65 7.32 -12.09
CA ASP A 85 -11.35 6.49 -13.06
C ASP A 85 -12.70 6.01 -12.50
N PRO A 86 -13.75 6.85 -12.54
CA PRO A 86 -15.09 6.49 -12.05
C PRO A 86 -15.76 5.39 -12.90
N SER A 87 -15.09 4.88 -13.93
CA SER A 87 -15.57 3.82 -14.82
C SER A 87 -14.94 2.46 -14.51
N ARG A 88 -13.98 2.37 -13.59
CA ARG A 88 -13.33 1.12 -13.20
C ARG A 88 -14.28 0.33 -12.28
N PRO A 89 -14.91 -0.77 -12.75
CA PRO A 89 -15.55 -1.69 -11.83
C PRO A 89 -14.47 -2.22 -10.89
N GLU A 90 -14.80 -2.35 -9.61
CA GLU A 90 -13.96 -3.05 -8.64
C GLU A 90 -13.65 -4.43 -9.22
N SER A 91 -12.46 -4.61 -9.79
CA SER A 91 -11.99 -5.94 -10.17
C SER A 91 -11.66 -6.65 -8.87
N VAL A 92 -12.71 -7.16 -8.24
CA VAL A 92 -12.62 -8.23 -7.26
C VAL A 92 -12.16 -9.44 -8.06
N THR A 93 -10.84 -9.61 -8.17
CA THR A 93 -10.28 -10.90 -8.57
C THR A 93 -10.50 -11.85 -7.41
N LEU A 94 -11.68 -12.47 -7.38
CA LEU A 94 -11.92 -13.74 -6.71
C LEU A 94 -11.41 -14.82 -7.66
N HIS A 95 -10.21 -15.35 -7.39
CA HIS A 95 -9.87 -16.73 -7.75
C HIS A 95 -8.78 -17.30 -6.84
#